data_AF-L0G2Z3-F1
#
_entry.id   AF-L0G2Z3-F1
#
_cell.length_a   1.000
_cell.length_b   1.000
_cell.length_c   1.000
_cell.angle_alpha   90.00
_cell.angle_beta   90.00
_cell.angle_gamma   90.00
#
_symmetry.space_group_name_H-M   'P 1'
#
loop_
_entity.id
_entity.type
_entity.pdbx_description
1 polymer ?
#
loop_
_entity_poly.entity_id
_entity_poly.type
_entity_poly.pdbx_seq_one_letter_code
_entity_poly.pdbx_strand_id
1 'polypeptide(L)'
;MILLSGGQCSGQTLDYKLFNPNLNEFKKNFKFSLPDYRSSNCDFNSLTKYLIKLNSNESNIAYYGVAHEIYLPLIIAFKEKRMDVISQYDTLFSESKLSHLISSLGNDRLNELTYFYLVSNYLKYKCHLGNKEEKVRLNEIYKIIKGYILDFWIEDVGNNWEAEPFGYKGKRSRVAYLLDHELNDFKKEERFHGAIVDQDLFLMAIGTNLAACELIYQNEVSDELTEIVYYFFEVFKRKVEFLDEKRWVFQPGAFSEHRDYKYAGNKQITANIEVNKVSGISWDASHFSRFPAFLVTLKSILREDSPQRRYVDRLIEGLSNQFIEKVVVYPKNKNDLIQFNNFMDGNNGVFRYRFKGKSSGYTPYTNCLHIYWGWWKLLNDERIYKVYGEISNNFPEYTSIQLKKFSPNPIMLKVYKDLVDL
;
A
#
# COMPACT_ATOMS: atom_id res chain seq x y z
N MET A 1 12.23 -0.63 4.67
CA MET A 1 13.53 -0.69 3.98
C MET A 1 14.46 -1.65 4.71
N ILE A 2 14.18 -2.94 4.50
CA ILE A 2 15.02 -4.07 4.92
C ILE A 2 16.08 -4.20 3.82
N LEU A 3 17.35 -4.18 4.19
CA LEU A 3 18.42 -4.59 3.29
C LEU A 3 18.41 -6.12 3.30
N LEU A 4 18.10 -6.73 2.15
CA LEU A 4 18.20 -8.16 1.89
C LEU A 4 19.60 -8.44 1.34
N SER A 5 20.40 -9.21 2.06
CA SER A 5 21.73 -9.65 1.66
C SER A 5 21.68 -11.14 1.40
N GLY A 6 21.53 -11.50 0.12
CA GLY A 6 21.31 -12.88 -0.34
C GLY A 6 22.19 -13.92 0.35
N GLY A 7 21.59 -14.67 1.26
CA GLY A 7 22.03 -15.98 1.71
C GLY A 7 21.08 -17.03 1.15
N GLN A 8 21.61 -18.04 0.46
CA GLN A 8 20.80 -19.17 -0.03
C GLN A 8 20.22 -19.94 1.16
N CYS A 9 18.88 -20.01 1.23
CA CYS A 9 18.20 -21.02 2.05
C CYS A 9 18.56 -22.41 1.49
N SER A 10 19.27 -23.22 2.28
CA SER A 10 19.66 -24.60 1.94
C SER A 10 18.52 -25.62 2.10
N GLY A 11 17.27 -25.17 2.05
CA GLY A 11 16.06 -25.99 2.21
C GLY A 11 15.41 -26.37 0.88
N GLN A 12 14.53 -27.37 0.91
CA GLN A 12 13.69 -27.74 -0.25
C GLN A 12 12.88 -26.53 -0.73
N THR A 13 12.93 -26.26 -2.04
CA THR A 13 12.08 -25.25 -2.69
C THR A 13 10.66 -25.78 -2.83
N LEU A 14 9.69 -25.01 -2.33
CA LEU A 14 8.27 -25.32 -2.38
C LEU A 14 7.61 -24.62 -3.59
N ASP A 15 7.08 -25.40 -4.54
CA ASP A 15 6.15 -24.94 -5.58
C ASP A 15 4.72 -25.34 -5.16
N TYR A 16 4.09 -24.49 -4.36
CA TYR A 16 2.79 -24.73 -3.75
C TYR A 16 1.73 -23.93 -4.51
N LYS A 17 0.56 -24.52 -4.73
CA LYS A 17 -0.58 -23.78 -5.28
C LYS A 17 -1.80 -24.18 -4.50
N LEU A 18 -2.64 -23.21 -4.17
CA LEU A 18 -4.00 -23.54 -3.77
C LEU A 18 -4.66 -24.31 -4.92
N PHE A 19 -5.55 -25.23 -4.54
CA PHE A 19 -6.40 -26.01 -5.43
C PHE A 19 -6.87 -25.16 -6.62
N ASN A 20 -6.74 -25.67 -7.85
CA ASN A 20 -7.04 -24.96 -9.10
C ASN A 20 -8.48 -24.38 -9.03
N PRO A 21 -8.64 -23.08 -8.73
CA PRO A 21 -9.97 -22.51 -8.62
C PRO A 21 -10.57 -22.47 -10.01
N ASN A 22 -11.90 -22.56 -10.11
CA ASN A 22 -12.56 -22.37 -11.40
C ASN A 22 -12.43 -20.89 -11.83
N LEU A 23 -11.28 -20.55 -12.43
CA LEU A 23 -10.92 -19.19 -12.84
C LEU A 23 -11.95 -18.63 -13.82
N ASN A 24 -12.50 -19.47 -14.70
CA ASN A 24 -13.55 -19.06 -15.63
C ASN A 24 -14.81 -18.59 -14.91
N GLU A 25 -15.20 -19.24 -13.81
CA GLU A 25 -16.33 -18.77 -12.99
C GLU A 25 -15.98 -17.47 -12.26
N PHE A 26 -14.76 -17.35 -11.73
CA PHE A 26 -14.32 -16.14 -11.04
C PHE A 26 -14.30 -14.92 -11.99
N LYS A 27 -13.79 -15.08 -13.22
CA LYS A 27 -13.76 -14.06 -14.28
C LYS A 27 -15.13 -13.47 -14.62
N LYS A 28 -16.23 -14.22 -14.48
CA LYS A 28 -17.59 -13.71 -14.73
C LYS A 28 -17.96 -12.54 -13.81
N ASN A 29 -17.26 -12.40 -12.69
CA ASN A 29 -17.43 -11.31 -11.75
C ASN A 29 -16.60 -10.07 -12.13
N PHE A 30 -15.87 -10.08 -13.24
CA PHE A 30 -15.04 -8.93 -13.62
C PHE A 30 -15.83 -7.90 -14.43
N LYS A 31 -15.75 -6.65 -13.99
CA LYS A 31 -16.21 -5.47 -14.73
C LYS A 31 -15.44 -4.27 -14.21
N PHE A 32 -14.74 -3.60 -15.11
CA PHE A 32 -13.96 -2.43 -14.74
C PHE A 32 -14.86 -1.25 -14.34
N SER A 33 -14.49 -0.59 -13.24
CA SER A 33 -15.06 0.67 -12.79
C SER A 33 -13.95 1.55 -12.20
N LEU A 34 -13.96 2.84 -12.51
CA LEU A 34 -13.06 3.76 -11.84
C LEU A 34 -13.50 3.97 -10.38
N PRO A 35 -12.54 4.14 -9.46
CA PRO A 35 -12.85 4.56 -8.10
C PRO A 35 -13.61 5.89 -8.11
N ASP A 36 -14.72 5.95 -7.38
CA ASP A 36 -15.37 7.22 -7.08
C ASP A 36 -14.69 7.83 -5.86
N TYR A 37 -14.10 9.01 -6.06
CA TYR A 37 -13.34 9.74 -5.06
C TYR A 37 -13.76 11.20 -5.09
N ARG A 38 -14.11 11.80 -3.95
CA ARG A 38 -14.41 13.24 -3.90
C ARG A 38 -13.13 14.03 -4.12
N SER A 39 -13.11 14.88 -5.14
CA SER A 39 -11.99 15.78 -5.38
C SER A 39 -12.29 17.12 -4.74
N SER A 40 -11.31 17.66 -4.02
CA SER A 40 -11.24 19.08 -3.68
C SER A 40 -10.09 19.76 -4.47
N ASN A 41 -9.88 21.05 -4.25
CA ASN A 41 -8.94 21.90 -4.99
C ASN A 41 -7.47 21.45 -4.81
N CYS A 42 -6.90 20.76 -5.80
CA CYS A 42 -5.44 20.50 -5.85
C CYS A 42 -4.69 21.73 -6.41
N ASP A 43 -3.59 22.16 -5.79
CA ASP A 43 -2.67 23.10 -6.44
C ASP A 43 -1.80 22.40 -7.51
N PHE A 44 -2.40 22.22 -8.67
CA PHE A 44 -1.76 21.59 -9.81
C PHE A 44 -0.52 22.36 -10.31
N ASN A 45 -0.39 23.67 -10.04
CA ASN A 45 0.81 24.40 -10.43
C ASN A 45 2.03 23.96 -9.61
N SER A 46 1.84 23.76 -8.30
CA SER A 46 2.90 23.26 -7.42
C SER A 46 3.23 21.80 -7.74
N LEU A 47 2.22 20.96 -7.99
CA LEU A 47 2.40 19.58 -8.42
C LEU A 47 3.18 19.48 -9.73
N THR A 48 2.80 20.25 -10.76
CA THR A 48 3.50 20.27 -12.05
C THR A 48 4.97 20.65 -11.88
N LYS A 49 5.28 21.69 -11.08
CA LYS A 49 6.68 22.05 -10.76
C LYS A 49 7.43 20.91 -10.07
N TYR A 50 6.78 20.19 -9.17
CA TYR A 50 7.38 19.04 -8.50
C TYR A 50 7.67 17.90 -9.48
N LEU A 51 6.72 17.56 -10.35
CA LEU A 51 6.90 16.52 -11.37
C LEU A 51 7.99 16.89 -12.40
N ILE A 52 8.08 18.15 -12.82
CA ILE A 52 9.17 18.64 -13.67
C ILE A 52 10.52 18.45 -12.99
N LYS A 53 10.62 18.77 -11.69
CA LYS A 53 11.84 18.55 -10.91
C LYS A 53 12.22 17.08 -10.86
N LEU A 54 11.26 16.19 -10.61
CA LEU A 54 11.48 14.74 -10.63
C LEU A 54 11.96 14.26 -12.01
N ASN A 55 11.35 14.78 -13.09
CA ASN A 55 11.74 14.46 -14.45
C ASN A 55 13.17 14.89 -14.81
N SER A 56 13.68 15.96 -14.17
CA SER A 56 15.04 16.47 -14.41
C SER A 56 16.15 15.78 -13.61
N ASN A 57 15.81 14.96 -12.61
CA ASN A 57 16.79 14.45 -11.63
C ASN A 57 16.77 12.92 -11.53
N GLU A 58 17.11 12.25 -12.62
CA GLU A 58 16.97 10.79 -12.79
C GLU A 58 17.88 9.96 -11.88
N SER A 59 19.01 10.50 -11.41
CA SER A 59 20.03 9.73 -10.69
C SER A 59 19.84 9.59 -9.18
N ASN A 60 18.80 10.21 -8.59
CA ASN A 60 18.59 10.24 -7.13
C ASN A 60 17.12 10.22 -6.68
N ILE A 61 16.22 9.63 -7.46
CA ILE A 61 14.80 9.55 -7.10
C ILE A 61 14.61 8.58 -5.92
N ALA A 62 14.09 9.09 -4.81
CA ALA A 62 13.64 8.27 -3.68
C ALA A 62 12.28 7.62 -4.01
N TYR A 63 12.28 6.61 -4.90
CA TYR A 63 11.09 6.01 -5.51
C TYR A 63 9.98 5.65 -4.51
N TYR A 64 10.34 5.11 -3.35
CA TYR A 64 9.38 4.79 -2.29
C TYR A 64 8.62 6.03 -1.80
N GLY A 65 9.32 7.10 -1.45
CA GLY A 65 8.69 8.33 -0.96
C GLY A 65 7.87 9.01 -2.05
N VAL A 66 8.43 9.12 -3.26
CA VAL A 66 7.77 9.72 -4.42
C VAL A 66 6.46 9.01 -4.72
N ALA A 67 6.43 7.67 -4.67
CA ALA A 67 5.22 6.90 -4.92
C ALA A 67 4.08 7.25 -3.95
N HIS A 68 4.38 7.45 -2.66
CA HIS A 68 3.37 7.87 -1.67
C HIS A 68 2.86 9.29 -1.92
N GLU A 69 3.75 10.18 -2.32
CA GLU A 69 3.48 11.61 -2.48
C GLU A 69 2.64 11.94 -3.71
N ILE A 70 2.86 11.24 -4.82
CA ILE A 70 2.20 11.58 -6.11
C ILE A 70 1.09 10.60 -6.50
N TYR A 71 0.76 9.61 -5.67
CA TYR A 71 -0.33 8.68 -5.94
C TYR A 71 -1.72 9.32 -5.91
N LEU A 72 -2.09 10.01 -4.83
CA LEU A 72 -3.40 10.68 -4.77
C LEU A 72 -3.53 11.80 -5.81
N PRO A 73 -2.52 12.65 -6.05
CA PRO A 73 -2.56 13.66 -7.10
C PRO A 73 -2.70 13.08 -8.51
N LEU A 74 -2.12 11.91 -8.78
CA LEU A 74 -2.34 11.18 -10.04
C LEU A 74 -3.83 10.88 -10.26
N ILE A 75 -4.49 10.31 -9.26
CA ILE A 75 -5.93 9.97 -9.32
C ILE A 75 -6.76 11.21 -9.64
N ILE A 76 -6.48 12.30 -8.93
CA ILE A 76 -7.23 13.55 -9.05
C ILE A 76 -6.98 14.21 -10.41
N ALA A 77 -5.74 14.22 -10.90
CA ALA A 77 -5.42 14.74 -12.23
C ALA A 77 -6.21 14.02 -13.34
N PHE A 78 -6.37 12.70 -13.26
CA PHE A 78 -7.20 11.95 -14.20
C PHE A 78 -8.69 12.23 -14.04
N LYS A 79 -9.20 12.29 -12.81
CA LYS A 79 -10.60 12.62 -12.54
C LYS A 79 -10.98 14.00 -13.11
N GLU A 80 -10.12 14.99 -12.90
CA GLU A 80 -10.33 16.36 -13.38
C GLU A 80 -9.83 16.61 -14.81
N LYS A 81 -9.30 15.59 -15.48
CA LYS A 81 -8.78 15.65 -16.86
C LYS A 81 -7.73 16.75 -17.04
N ARG A 82 -6.83 16.92 -16.06
CA ARG A 82 -5.74 17.90 -16.08
C ARG A 82 -4.59 17.45 -16.98
N MET A 83 -4.76 17.66 -18.28
CA MET A 83 -3.81 17.20 -19.30
C MET A 83 -2.39 17.78 -19.13
N ASP A 84 -2.28 19.00 -18.60
CA ASP A 84 -0.99 19.64 -18.27
C ASP A 84 -0.21 18.82 -17.24
N VAL A 85 -0.89 18.30 -16.22
CA VAL A 85 -0.30 17.46 -15.16
C VAL A 85 -0.09 16.03 -15.65
N ILE A 86 -1.08 15.46 -16.35
CA ILE A 86 -1.00 14.10 -16.92
C ILE A 86 0.21 13.98 -17.85
N SER A 87 0.50 15.00 -18.67
CA SER A 87 1.68 15.00 -19.55
C SER A 87 3.01 14.89 -18.79
N GLN A 88 3.08 15.37 -17.55
CA GLN A 88 4.27 15.22 -16.71
C GLN A 88 4.43 13.79 -16.21
N TYR A 89 3.33 13.09 -15.93
CA TYR A 89 3.34 11.66 -15.64
C TYR A 89 3.72 10.83 -16.88
N ASP A 90 3.25 11.22 -18.08
CA ASP A 90 3.64 10.56 -19.34
C ASP A 90 5.17 10.60 -19.54
N THR A 91 5.81 11.67 -19.07
CA THR A 91 7.27 11.87 -19.11
C THR A 91 7.98 11.11 -17.99
N LEU A 92 7.37 11.01 -16.81
CA LEU A 92 7.92 10.31 -15.66
C LEU A 92 7.90 8.79 -15.85
N PHE A 93 6.85 8.28 -16.51
CA PHE A 93 6.62 6.85 -16.71
C PHE A 93 6.97 6.41 -18.15
N SER A 94 8.00 7.00 -18.75
CA SER A 94 8.47 6.56 -20.06
C SER A 94 9.10 5.17 -20.01
N GLU A 95 9.04 4.46 -21.13
CA GLU A 95 9.67 3.13 -21.30
C GLU A 95 11.16 3.17 -20.92
N SER A 96 11.90 4.15 -21.43
CA SER A 96 13.33 4.32 -21.14
C SER A 96 13.61 4.38 -19.64
N LYS A 97 12.85 5.19 -18.90
CA LYS A 97 13.00 5.36 -17.46
C LYS A 97 12.67 4.07 -16.70
N LEU A 98 11.61 3.37 -17.09
CA LEU A 98 11.21 2.13 -16.43
C LEU A 98 12.20 0.98 -16.70
N SER A 99 12.75 0.88 -17.90
CA SER A 99 13.78 -0.11 -18.24
C SER A 99 15.09 0.13 -17.47
N HIS A 100 15.51 1.39 -17.33
CA HIS A 100 16.65 1.76 -16.47
C HIS A 100 16.36 1.50 -15.00
N LEU A 101 15.13 1.75 -14.55
CA LEU A 101 14.71 1.51 -13.19
C LEU A 101 14.82 0.02 -12.82
N ILE A 102 14.28 -0.89 -13.63
CA ILE A 102 14.36 -2.34 -13.40
C ILE A 102 15.83 -2.80 -13.29
N SER A 103 16.70 -2.26 -14.14
CA SER A 103 18.13 -2.61 -14.13
C SER A 103 18.91 -2.03 -12.94
N SER A 104 18.38 -0.99 -12.29
CA SER A 104 19.10 -0.23 -11.24
C SER A 104 18.57 -0.48 -9.83
N LEU A 105 17.33 -0.95 -9.70
CA LEU A 105 16.79 -1.37 -8.42
C LEU A 105 17.48 -2.66 -7.99
N GLY A 106 18.26 -2.58 -6.90
CA GLY A 106 18.93 -3.73 -6.29
C GLY A 106 17.96 -4.62 -5.51
N ASN A 107 18.37 -5.18 -4.37
CA ASN A 107 17.51 -6.09 -3.60
C ASN A 107 16.38 -5.40 -2.79
N ASP A 108 15.94 -4.17 -3.12
CA ASP A 108 14.93 -3.43 -2.32
C ASP A 108 13.52 -3.53 -2.94
N ARG A 109 13.04 -4.76 -3.06
CA ARG A 109 11.77 -5.15 -3.70
C ARG A 109 10.56 -4.32 -3.28
N LEU A 110 10.49 -3.87 -2.02
CA LEU A 110 9.36 -3.09 -1.54
C LEU A 110 9.28 -1.71 -2.23
N ASN A 111 10.43 -1.05 -2.45
CA ASN A 111 10.45 0.24 -3.12
C ASN A 111 10.03 0.10 -4.59
N GLU A 112 10.49 -0.97 -5.25
CA GLU A 112 10.15 -1.30 -6.64
C GLU A 112 8.64 -1.47 -6.79
N LEU A 113 8.05 -2.34 -5.97
CA LEU A 113 6.63 -2.63 -6.00
C LEU A 113 5.78 -1.42 -5.61
N THR A 114 6.23 -0.58 -4.67
CA THR A 114 5.50 0.66 -4.33
C THR A 114 5.46 1.60 -5.54
N TYR A 115 6.56 1.72 -6.28
CA TYR A 115 6.61 2.56 -7.48
C TYR A 115 5.85 1.94 -8.66
N PHE A 116 5.97 0.63 -8.91
CA PHE A 116 5.17 -0.05 -9.94
C PHE A 116 3.68 -0.05 -9.63
N TYR A 117 3.28 0.01 -8.36
CA TYR A 117 1.89 0.24 -8.02
C TYR A 117 1.39 1.62 -8.48
N LEU A 118 2.20 2.67 -8.32
CA LEU A 118 1.91 3.99 -8.88
C LEU A 118 1.81 3.94 -10.42
N VAL A 119 2.80 3.34 -11.09
CA VAL A 119 2.84 3.25 -12.56
C VAL A 119 1.67 2.43 -13.10
N SER A 120 1.32 1.31 -12.47
CA SER A 120 0.18 0.49 -12.89
C SER A 120 -1.17 1.17 -12.68
N ASN A 121 -1.31 2.02 -11.66
CA ASN A 121 -2.48 2.88 -11.54
C ASN A 121 -2.54 3.89 -12.69
N TYR A 122 -1.42 4.55 -13.02
CA TYR A 122 -1.35 5.43 -14.19
C TYR A 122 -1.74 4.70 -15.48
N LEU A 123 -1.21 3.49 -15.72
CA LEU A 123 -1.58 2.66 -16.86
C LEU A 123 -3.08 2.40 -16.88
N LYS A 124 -3.67 1.95 -15.77
CA LYS A 124 -5.10 1.66 -15.67
C LYS A 124 -5.97 2.87 -16.05
N TYR A 125 -5.63 4.07 -15.57
CA TYR A 125 -6.33 5.30 -15.94
C TYR A 125 -6.14 5.66 -17.42
N LYS A 126 -4.92 5.59 -17.93
CA LYS A 126 -4.63 5.82 -19.35
C LYS A 126 -5.30 4.81 -20.26
N CYS A 127 -5.43 3.55 -19.85
CA CYS A 127 -6.12 2.53 -20.65
C CYS A 127 -7.60 2.85 -20.78
N HIS A 128 -8.21 3.36 -19.71
CA HIS A 128 -9.61 3.77 -19.71
C HIS A 128 -9.88 5.04 -20.54
N LEU A 129 -9.00 6.04 -20.44
CA LEU A 129 -9.22 7.38 -20.99
C LEU A 129 -8.49 7.66 -22.31
N GLY A 130 -7.48 6.85 -22.64
CA GLY A 130 -6.56 7.13 -23.73
C GLY A 130 -7.11 6.80 -25.13
N ASN A 131 -6.62 7.53 -26.12
CA ASN A 131 -6.96 7.32 -27.52
C ASN A 131 -6.20 6.11 -28.11
N LYS A 132 -6.54 5.68 -29.34
CA LYS A 132 -5.96 4.48 -29.96
C LYS A 132 -4.43 4.52 -30.11
N GLU A 133 -3.84 5.69 -30.36
CA GLU A 133 -2.39 5.85 -30.50
C GLU A 133 -1.67 5.72 -29.15
N GLU A 134 -2.25 6.30 -28.10
CA GLU A 134 -1.75 6.13 -26.73
C GLU A 134 -1.74 4.64 -26.33
N LYS A 135 -2.75 3.87 -26.74
CA LYS A 135 -2.80 2.42 -26.44
C LYS A 135 -1.58 1.67 -26.95
N VAL A 136 -1.04 2.05 -28.12
CA VAL A 136 0.18 1.42 -28.68
C VAL A 136 1.39 1.74 -27.80
N ARG A 137 1.57 3.01 -27.42
CA ARG A 137 2.68 3.40 -26.55
C ARG A 137 2.60 2.74 -25.16
N LEU A 138 1.39 2.65 -24.60
CA LEU A 138 1.17 2.06 -23.28
C LEU A 138 1.41 0.54 -23.27
N ASN A 139 1.33 -0.12 -24.44
CA ASN A 139 1.54 -1.56 -24.56
C ASN A 139 2.96 -2.00 -24.17
N GLU A 140 3.99 -1.21 -24.48
CA GLU A 140 5.37 -1.55 -24.10
C GLU A 140 5.58 -1.42 -22.59
N ILE A 141 5.10 -0.33 -21.99
CA ILE A 141 5.12 -0.17 -20.53
C ILE A 141 4.32 -1.30 -19.84
N TYR A 142 3.16 -1.65 -20.40
CA TYR A 142 2.35 -2.76 -19.93
C TYR A 142 3.11 -4.10 -19.95
N LYS A 143 3.76 -4.44 -21.08
CA LYS A 143 4.54 -5.68 -21.21
C LYS A 143 5.71 -5.74 -20.22
N ILE A 144 6.43 -4.62 -20.04
CA ILE A 144 7.56 -4.54 -19.10
C ILE A 144 7.08 -4.87 -17.68
N ILE A 145 6.02 -4.19 -17.22
CA ILE A 145 5.50 -4.40 -15.86
C ILE A 145 4.88 -5.79 -15.75
N LYS A 146 4.09 -6.24 -16.72
CA LYS A 146 3.49 -7.59 -16.69
C LYS A 146 4.57 -8.67 -16.61
N GLY A 147 5.62 -8.58 -17.43
CA GLY A 147 6.73 -9.53 -17.43
C GLY A 147 7.39 -9.62 -16.06
N TYR A 148 7.76 -8.47 -15.48
CA TYR A 148 8.34 -8.41 -14.13
C TYR A 148 7.41 -9.00 -13.06
N ILE A 149 6.12 -8.66 -13.09
CA ILE A 149 5.16 -9.09 -12.07
C ILE A 149 4.87 -10.59 -12.18
N LEU A 150 4.78 -11.13 -13.39
CA LEU A 150 4.57 -12.57 -13.59
C LEU A 150 5.82 -13.38 -13.24
N ASP A 151 7.01 -12.88 -13.56
CA ASP A 151 8.27 -13.50 -13.13
C ASP A 151 8.35 -13.57 -11.59
N PHE A 152 8.06 -12.47 -10.88
CA PHE A 152 8.04 -12.47 -9.42
C PHE A 152 6.90 -13.33 -8.84
N TRP A 153 5.77 -13.41 -9.53
CA TRP A 153 4.65 -14.25 -9.11
C TRP A 153 4.97 -15.75 -9.24
N ILE A 154 5.65 -16.17 -10.30
CA ILE A 154 5.74 -17.58 -10.70
C ILE A 154 7.15 -18.17 -10.47
N GLU A 155 8.21 -17.44 -10.79
CA GLU A 155 9.56 -17.99 -10.94
C GLU A 155 10.58 -17.49 -9.89
N ASP A 156 10.59 -16.19 -9.56
CA ASP A 156 11.57 -15.60 -8.64
C ASP A 156 11.45 -16.15 -7.20
N VAL A 157 12.42 -15.86 -6.33
CA VAL A 157 12.37 -16.23 -4.90
C VAL A 157 11.16 -15.57 -4.23
N GLY A 158 10.20 -16.39 -3.78
CA GLY A 158 8.97 -15.91 -3.18
C GLY A 158 9.13 -15.34 -1.76
N ASN A 159 10.27 -15.59 -1.12
CA ASN A 159 10.51 -15.25 0.28
C ASN A 159 10.50 -13.74 0.56
N ASN A 160 9.97 -13.37 1.72
CA ASN A 160 10.05 -11.99 2.24
C ASN A 160 11.24 -11.78 3.18
N TRP A 161 11.66 -12.85 3.87
CA TRP A 161 12.79 -12.84 4.78
C TRP A 161 13.68 -14.05 4.51
N GLU A 162 14.98 -13.85 4.58
CA GLU A 162 15.97 -14.94 4.43
C GLU A 162 15.82 -16.03 5.48
N ALA A 163 15.29 -15.69 6.66
CA ALA A 163 15.07 -16.62 7.76
C ALA A 163 13.71 -17.35 7.69
N GLU A 164 12.95 -17.20 6.61
CA GLU A 164 11.71 -17.96 6.45
C GLU A 164 12.00 -19.47 6.41
N PRO A 165 11.08 -20.30 6.96
CA PRO A 165 11.36 -21.73 7.17
C PRO A 165 11.46 -22.56 5.88
N PHE A 166 10.97 -22.05 4.75
CA PHE A 166 10.97 -22.72 3.46
C PHE A 166 11.42 -21.75 2.36
N GLY A 167 12.11 -22.25 1.34
CA GLY A 167 12.29 -21.50 0.10
C GLY A 167 11.03 -21.62 -0.76
N TYR A 168 10.46 -20.51 -1.23
CA TYR A 168 9.27 -20.54 -2.09
C TYR A 168 9.62 -20.23 -3.54
N LYS A 169 9.09 -21.04 -4.48
CA LYS A 169 9.15 -20.73 -5.91
C LYS A 169 8.04 -19.76 -6.29
N GLY A 170 8.39 -18.49 -6.48
CA GLY A 170 7.46 -17.41 -6.77
C GLY A 170 6.63 -16.99 -5.57
N LYS A 171 6.08 -15.77 -5.66
CA LYS A 171 5.13 -15.24 -4.68
C LYS A 171 3.83 -16.03 -4.62
N ARG A 172 3.43 -16.66 -5.72
CA ARG A 172 2.29 -17.58 -5.76
C ARG A 172 2.41 -18.66 -4.69
N SER A 173 3.55 -19.35 -4.64
CA SER A 173 3.76 -20.46 -3.71
C SER A 173 3.75 -20.02 -2.27
N ARG A 174 4.39 -18.89 -1.99
CA ARG A 174 4.38 -18.32 -0.65
C ARG A 174 2.96 -17.93 -0.21
N VAL A 175 2.26 -17.13 -1.01
CA VAL A 175 0.90 -16.66 -0.65
C VAL A 175 -0.05 -17.85 -0.51
N ALA A 176 0.03 -18.82 -1.43
CA ALA A 176 -0.78 -20.03 -1.36
C ALA A 176 -0.53 -20.85 -0.09
N TYR A 177 0.74 -21.06 0.27
CA TYR A 177 1.10 -21.73 1.52
C TYR A 177 0.54 -20.98 2.74
N LEU A 178 0.69 -19.66 2.78
CA LEU A 178 0.17 -18.84 3.88
C LEU A 178 -1.35 -18.80 3.97
N LEU A 179 -2.08 -19.03 2.87
CA LEU A 179 -3.55 -19.10 2.89
C LEU A 179 -4.10 -20.45 3.34
N ASP A 180 -3.27 -21.49 3.34
CA ASP A 180 -3.61 -22.83 3.82
C ASP A 180 -3.17 -23.09 5.27
N HIS A 181 -2.37 -22.19 5.82
CA HIS A 181 -1.84 -22.28 7.19
C HIS A 181 -2.25 -21.07 8.03
N GLU A 182 -2.52 -21.34 9.31
CA GLU A 182 -2.83 -20.33 10.31
C GLU A 182 -1.56 -19.87 11.03
N LEU A 183 -1.62 -18.69 11.68
CA LEU A 183 -0.47 -18.14 12.41
C LEU A 183 0.04 -19.09 13.52
N ASN A 184 -0.83 -19.93 14.08
CA ASN A 184 -0.47 -20.88 15.13
C ASN A 184 0.29 -22.11 14.62
N ASP A 185 0.33 -22.33 13.30
CA ASP A 185 1.13 -23.40 12.68
C ASP A 185 2.63 -23.07 12.68
N PHE A 186 2.98 -21.80 12.92
CA PHE A 186 4.35 -21.32 13.06
C PHE A 186 4.76 -21.29 14.53
N LYS A 187 6.06 -21.52 14.78
CA LYS A 187 6.65 -21.27 16.11
C LYS A 187 6.36 -19.84 16.54
N LYS A 188 6.10 -19.64 17.83
CA LYS A 188 5.65 -18.35 18.38
C LYS A 188 6.56 -17.21 17.93
N GLU A 189 7.87 -17.37 18.11
CA GLU A 189 8.92 -16.42 17.76
C GLU A 189 9.08 -16.18 16.25
N GLU A 190 8.52 -17.04 15.39
CA GLU A 190 8.60 -17.00 13.93
C GLU A 190 7.26 -16.64 13.28
N ARG A 191 6.19 -16.35 14.05
CA ARG A 191 4.84 -16.08 13.52
C ARG A 191 4.78 -14.99 12.46
N PHE A 192 5.72 -14.03 12.49
CA PHE A 192 5.79 -12.98 11.49
C PHE A 192 6.21 -13.50 10.11
N HIS A 193 6.86 -14.67 10.00
CA HIS A 193 7.08 -15.35 8.71
C HIS A 193 5.77 -15.85 8.10
N GLY A 194 4.75 -16.13 8.93
CA GLY A 194 3.39 -16.47 8.51
C GLY A 194 2.55 -15.28 8.03
N ALA A 195 3.11 -14.07 8.01
CA ALA A 195 2.41 -12.86 7.62
C ALA A 195 2.36 -12.67 6.10
N ILE A 196 1.21 -12.27 5.56
CA ILE A 196 1.13 -11.54 4.30
C ILE A 196 1.63 -10.12 4.58
N VAL A 197 2.50 -9.54 3.74
CA VAL A 197 3.05 -8.18 3.97
C VAL A 197 2.88 -7.25 2.76
N ASP A 198 3.33 -6.00 2.89
CA ASP A 198 3.23 -4.99 1.82
C ASP A 198 3.74 -5.48 0.46
N GLN A 199 4.84 -6.24 0.43
CA GLN A 199 5.39 -6.79 -0.82
C GLN A 199 4.39 -7.72 -1.52
N ASP A 200 3.71 -8.59 -0.77
CA ASP A 200 2.71 -9.50 -1.32
C ASP A 200 1.49 -8.71 -1.82
N LEU A 201 1.02 -7.74 -1.03
CA LEU A 201 -0.16 -6.93 -1.34
C LEU A 201 0.06 -6.00 -2.54
N PHE A 202 1.21 -5.32 -2.63
CA PHE A 202 1.52 -4.48 -3.78
C PHE A 202 1.63 -5.29 -5.07
N LEU A 203 2.30 -6.45 -5.04
CA LEU A 203 2.41 -7.32 -6.21
C LEU A 203 1.03 -7.70 -6.75
N MET A 204 0.15 -8.16 -5.86
CA MET A 204 -1.22 -8.54 -6.24
C MET A 204 -2.06 -7.35 -6.70
N ALA A 205 -1.90 -6.18 -6.09
CA ALA A 205 -2.58 -4.95 -6.51
C ALA A 205 -2.11 -4.47 -7.88
N ILE A 206 -0.81 -4.59 -8.20
CA ILE A 206 -0.28 -4.31 -9.53
C ILE A 206 -0.88 -5.27 -10.55
N GLY A 207 -0.85 -6.59 -10.29
CA GLY A 207 -1.45 -7.59 -11.17
C GLY A 207 -2.95 -7.33 -11.41
N THR A 208 -3.67 -6.86 -10.39
CA THR A 208 -5.08 -6.44 -10.52
C THR A 208 -5.25 -5.20 -11.40
N ASN A 209 -4.37 -4.20 -11.29
CA ASN A 209 -4.39 -3.06 -12.20
C ASN A 209 -4.09 -3.48 -13.66
N LEU A 210 -3.16 -4.41 -13.87
CA LEU A 210 -2.86 -4.96 -15.20
C LEU A 210 -4.04 -5.76 -15.77
N ALA A 211 -4.72 -6.55 -14.93
CA ALA A 211 -5.93 -7.27 -15.29
C ALA A 211 -7.03 -6.30 -15.77
N ALA A 212 -7.17 -5.16 -15.08
CA ALA A 212 -8.10 -4.12 -15.50
C ALA A 212 -7.73 -3.54 -16.89
N CYS A 213 -6.43 -3.37 -17.19
CA CYS A 213 -5.99 -2.95 -18.52
C CYS A 213 -6.39 -3.97 -19.61
N GLU A 214 -6.20 -5.27 -19.38
CA GLU A 214 -6.64 -6.31 -20.34
C GLU A 214 -8.15 -6.28 -20.53
N LEU A 215 -8.90 -6.19 -19.43
CA LEU A 215 -10.35 -6.12 -19.49
C LEU A 215 -10.84 -4.91 -20.31
N ILE A 216 -10.20 -3.75 -20.15
CA ILE A 216 -10.56 -2.53 -20.90
C ILE A 216 -10.24 -2.66 -22.40
N TYR A 217 -9.15 -3.33 -22.76
CA TYR A 217 -8.68 -3.38 -24.16
C TYR A 217 -9.17 -4.59 -24.94
N GLN A 218 -9.27 -5.74 -24.28
CA GLN A 218 -9.50 -7.04 -24.88
C GLN A 218 -10.86 -7.61 -24.47
N ASN A 219 -11.54 -7.00 -23.49
CA ASN A 219 -12.76 -7.52 -22.88
C ASN A 219 -12.58 -8.94 -22.30
N GLU A 220 -11.33 -9.29 -21.98
CA GLU A 220 -10.91 -10.56 -21.40
C GLU A 220 -9.67 -10.31 -20.52
N VAL A 221 -9.42 -11.20 -19.56
CA VAL A 221 -8.25 -11.17 -18.69
C VAL A 221 -7.55 -12.53 -18.77
N SER A 222 -6.22 -12.53 -18.87
CA SER A 222 -5.40 -13.73 -18.91
C SER A 222 -5.54 -14.55 -17.61
N ASP A 223 -5.28 -15.86 -17.69
CA ASP A 223 -5.43 -16.75 -16.53
C ASP A 223 -4.46 -16.39 -15.41
N GLU A 224 -3.24 -15.97 -15.73
CA GLU A 224 -2.23 -15.59 -14.75
C GLU A 224 -2.63 -14.35 -13.96
N LEU A 225 -3.16 -13.32 -14.63
CA LEU A 225 -3.63 -12.12 -13.96
C LEU A 225 -4.94 -12.38 -13.20
N THR A 226 -5.79 -13.27 -13.70
CA THR A 226 -6.99 -13.71 -12.98
C THR A 226 -6.63 -14.46 -11.71
N GLU A 227 -5.63 -15.32 -11.75
CA GLU A 227 -5.09 -16.02 -10.59
C GLU A 227 -4.62 -14.99 -9.55
N ILE A 228 -3.83 -13.99 -9.94
CA ILE A 228 -3.39 -12.92 -9.02
C ILE A 228 -4.58 -12.21 -8.35
N VAL A 229 -5.62 -11.83 -9.11
CA VAL A 229 -6.83 -11.18 -8.54
C VAL A 229 -7.55 -12.12 -7.58
N TYR A 230 -7.61 -13.42 -7.90
CA TYR A 230 -8.21 -14.44 -7.03
C TYR A 230 -7.47 -14.54 -5.70
N TYR A 231 -6.15 -14.67 -5.73
CA TYR A 231 -5.33 -14.71 -4.51
C TYR A 231 -5.45 -13.42 -3.71
N PHE A 232 -5.53 -12.26 -4.38
CA PHE A 232 -5.70 -10.99 -3.70
C PHE A 232 -7.01 -10.93 -2.91
N PHE A 233 -8.10 -11.40 -3.51
CA PHE A 233 -9.39 -11.51 -2.86
C PHE A 233 -9.35 -12.52 -1.70
N GLU A 234 -8.78 -13.71 -1.90
CA GLU A 234 -8.70 -14.75 -0.87
C GLU A 234 -7.84 -14.32 0.33
N VAL A 235 -6.79 -13.53 0.11
CA VAL A 235 -6.00 -12.90 1.20
C VAL A 235 -6.89 -12.06 2.10
N PHE A 236 -7.69 -11.15 1.55
CA PHE A 236 -8.62 -10.37 2.37
C PHE A 236 -9.76 -11.20 2.96
N LYS A 237 -10.18 -12.26 2.28
CA LYS A 237 -11.24 -13.14 2.78
C LYS A 237 -10.80 -13.97 3.99
N ARG A 238 -9.55 -14.45 3.99
CA ARG A 238 -9.04 -15.39 5.00
C ARG A 238 -8.24 -14.72 6.11
N LYS A 239 -7.56 -13.60 5.83
CA LYS A 239 -6.65 -12.96 6.81
C LYS A 239 -7.25 -11.75 7.50
N VAL A 240 -8.44 -11.30 7.10
CA VAL A 240 -9.20 -10.29 7.85
C VAL A 240 -9.90 -10.96 9.03
N GLU A 241 -9.74 -10.37 10.22
CA GLU A 241 -10.50 -10.74 11.41
C GLU A 241 -11.47 -9.61 11.75
N PHE A 242 -12.77 -9.90 11.66
CA PHE A 242 -13.82 -8.99 12.10
C PHE A 242 -13.85 -8.96 13.62
N LEU A 243 -13.61 -7.79 14.19
CA LEU A 243 -13.70 -7.55 15.64
C LEU A 243 -15.16 -7.46 16.08
N ASP A 244 -16.02 -6.97 15.18
CA ASP A 244 -17.47 -6.89 15.29
C ASP A 244 -18.08 -6.75 13.88
N GLU A 245 -19.38 -6.47 13.79
CA GLU A 245 -20.08 -6.32 12.50
C GLU A 245 -19.53 -5.18 11.63
N LYS A 246 -18.92 -4.17 12.26
CA LYS A 246 -18.57 -2.88 11.66
C LYS A 246 -17.07 -2.64 11.54
N ARG A 247 -16.22 -3.48 12.12
CA ARG A 247 -14.77 -3.25 12.19
C ARG A 247 -13.98 -4.52 12.05
N TRP A 248 -12.76 -4.35 11.55
CA TRP A 248 -11.85 -5.47 11.36
C TRP A 248 -10.39 -5.02 11.44
N VAL A 249 -9.51 -6.00 11.65
CA VAL A 249 -8.05 -5.87 11.59
C VAL A 249 -7.48 -6.97 10.70
N PHE A 250 -6.27 -6.76 10.17
CA PHE A 250 -5.61 -7.74 9.31
C PHE A 250 -4.62 -8.58 10.11
N GLN A 251 -4.78 -9.91 10.08
CA GLN A 251 -3.88 -10.90 10.68
C GLN A 251 -3.37 -10.52 12.09
N PRO A 252 -4.27 -10.21 13.05
CA PRO A 252 -3.87 -9.74 14.37
C PRO A 252 -2.91 -10.71 15.04
N GLY A 253 -1.87 -10.16 15.68
CA GLY A 253 -0.86 -10.96 16.36
C GLY A 253 0.29 -11.47 15.48
N ALA A 254 0.20 -11.38 14.15
CA ALA A 254 1.27 -11.81 13.24
C ALA A 254 2.63 -11.17 13.59
N PHE A 255 2.62 -9.93 14.09
CA PHE A 255 3.84 -9.20 14.45
C PHE A 255 4.12 -9.11 15.96
N SER A 256 3.36 -9.80 16.82
CA SER A 256 3.53 -9.72 18.28
C SER A 256 4.97 -10.01 18.71
N GLU A 257 5.64 -10.92 18.02
CA GLU A 257 7.02 -11.33 18.32
C GLU A 257 8.07 -10.63 17.45
N HIS A 258 7.65 -9.84 16.45
CA HIS A 258 8.57 -9.14 15.56
C HIS A 258 9.35 -8.06 16.31
N ARG A 259 10.64 -7.91 16.01
CA ARG A 259 11.55 -7.00 16.73
C ARG A 259 11.07 -5.55 16.76
N ASP A 260 10.39 -5.09 15.72
CA ASP A 260 9.89 -3.71 15.61
C ASP A 260 8.74 -3.43 16.60
N TYR A 261 8.04 -4.48 17.05
CA TYR A 261 6.87 -4.44 17.95
C TYR A 261 7.24 -4.79 19.40
N LYS A 262 8.51 -5.12 19.66
CA LYS A 262 9.05 -5.57 20.96
C LYS A 262 8.70 -4.66 22.14
N TYR A 263 8.49 -3.37 21.88
CA TYR A 263 8.25 -2.34 22.89
C TYR A 263 6.84 -1.72 22.80
N ALA A 264 5.93 -2.30 22.02
CA ALA A 264 4.62 -1.70 21.72
C ALA A 264 3.69 -1.51 22.93
N GLY A 265 3.96 -2.17 24.07
CA GLY A 265 3.25 -1.95 25.33
C GLY A 265 3.79 -0.78 26.15
N ASN A 266 4.94 -0.21 25.79
CA ASN A 266 5.54 0.91 26.50
C ASN A 266 4.95 2.25 26.03
N LYS A 267 4.63 3.14 26.98
CA LYS A 267 4.08 4.48 26.70
C LYS A 267 5.15 5.54 26.44
N GLN A 268 6.43 5.24 26.65
CA GLN A 268 7.53 6.19 26.43
C GLN A 268 8.85 5.44 26.27
N ILE A 269 9.83 6.11 25.67
CA ILE A 269 11.21 5.63 25.61
C ILE A 269 11.95 6.15 26.85
N THR A 270 12.48 5.24 27.66
CA THR A 270 13.34 5.55 28.81
C THR A 270 14.74 4.96 28.61
N ALA A 271 15.72 5.39 29.40
CA ALA A 271 17.09 4.87 29.33
C ALA A 271 17.15 3.34 29.53
N ASN A 272 16.31 2.81 30.41
CA ASN A 272 16.24 1.40 30.78
C ASN A 272 14.92 0.75 30.32
N ILE A 273 14.43 1.11 29.13
CA ILE A 273 13.17 0.56 28.62
C ILE A 273 13.23 -0.97 28.50
N GLU A 274 12.31 -1.64 29.18
CA GLU A 274 12.16 -3.10 29.15
C GLU A 274 11.23 -3.55 28.03
N VAL A 275 11.40 -4.80 27.64
CA VAL A 275 10.54 -5.44 26.63
C VAL A 275 9.13 -5.54 27.18
N ASN A 276 8.17 -4.94 26.47
CA ASN A 276 6.76 -5.05 26.80
C ASN A 276 6.00 -5.24 25.49
N LYS A 277 5.77 -6.50 25.14
CA LYS A 277 5.07 -6.90 23.91
C LYS A 277 3.56 -6.87 24.16
N VAL A 278 2.80 -6.52 23.14
CA VAL A 278 1.33 -6.60 23.16
C VAL A 278 0.93 -7.85 22.38
N SER A 279 0.28 -8.79 23.04
CA SER A 279 -0.25 -9.99 22.38
C SER A 279 -1.42 -9.63 21.48
N GLY A 280 -1.47 -10.22 20.28
CA GLY A 280 -2.54 -9.95 19.32
C GLY A 280 -2.46 -8.58 18.65
N ILE A 281 -1.34 -7.85 18.83
CA ILE A 281 -1.19 -6.51 18.26
C ILE A 281 -1.42 -6.51 16.75
N SER A 282 -2.20 -5.54 16.29
CA SER A 282 -2.42 -5.31 14.87
C SER A 282 -1.19 -4.66 14.21
N TRP A 283 -1.18 -4.63 12.89
CA TRP A 283 -0.29 -3.79 12.10
C TRP A 283 -0.22 -2.34 12.59
N ASP A 284 0.95 -1.72 12.42
CA ASP A 284 1.08 -0.28 12.60
C ASP A 284 0.27 0.49 11.56
N ALA A 285 -0.30 1.62 11.98
CA ALA A 285 -1.20 2.43 11.17
C ALA A 285 -0.50 3.02 9.92
N SER A 286 0.82 3.18 9.97
CA SER A 286 1.60 3.68 8.84
C SER A 286 1.65 2.67 7.71
N HIS A 287 1.95 1.39 7.95
CA HIS A 287 1.88 0.38 6.88
C HIS A 287 0.44 0.15 6.42
N PHE A 288 -0.50 0.12 7.38
CA PHE A 288 -1.92 -0.11 7.09
C PHE A 288 -2.59 0.99 6.26
N SER A 289 -2.04 2.20 6.22
CA SER A 289 -2.57 3.28 5.38
C SER A 289 -2.57 2.96 3.88
N ARG A 290 -1.91 1.86 3.46
CA ARG A 290 -1.94 1.33 2.09
C ARG A 290 -3.23 0.59 1.74
N PHE A 291 -3.90 0.03 2.74
CA PHE A 291 -5.07 -0.83 2.57
C PHE A 291 -6.25 -0.16 1.85
N PRO A 292 -6.57 1.13 2.07
CA PRO A 292 -7.55 1.84 1.25
C PRO A 292 -7.29 1.70 -0.25
N ALA A 293 -6.04 1.90 -0.68
CA ALA A 293 -5.63 1.80 -2.08
C ALA A 293 -5.77 0.36 -2.60
N PHE A 294 -5.36 -0.64 -1.80
CA PHE A 294 -5.50 -2.06 -2.13
C PHE A 294 -6.97 -2.48 -2.33
N LEU A 295 -7.84 -2.11 -1.39
CA LEU A 295 -9.27 -2.43 -1.45
C LEU A 295 -9.94 -1.74 -2.63
N VAL A 296 -9.61 -0.47 -2.88
CA VAL A 296 -10.12 0.28 -4.04
C VAL A 296 -9.62 -0.32 -5.37
N THR A 297 -8.37 -0.75 -5.45
CA THR A 297 -7.84 -1.47 -6.61
C THR A 297 -8.61 -2.78 -6.84
N LEU A 298 -8.80 -3.61 -5.80
CA LEU A 298 -9.56 -4.85 -5.93
C LEU A 298 -11.02 -4.59 -6.31
N LYS A 299 -11.66 -3.61 -5.68
CA LYS A 299 -13.01 -3.16 -6.00
C LYS A 299 -13.15 -2.80 -7.48
N SER A 300 -12.15 -2.09 -8.04
CA SER A 300 -12.23 -1.53 -9.40
C SER A 300 -12.40 -2.56 -10.52
N ILE A 301 -12.02 -3.83 -10.31
CA ILE A 301 -12.20 -4.89 -11.30
C ILE A 301 -13.43 -5.76 -11.06
N LEU A 302 -14.07 -5.66 -9.88
CA LEU A 302 -15.21 -6.50 -9.51
C LEU A 302 -16.55 -5.84 -9.90
N ARG A 303 -17.43 -6.64 -10.51
CA ARG A 303 -18.79 -6.27 -10.93
C ARG A 303 -19.64 -5.91 -9.72
N GLU A 304 -20.44 -4.85 -9.88
CA GLU A 304 -21.18 -4.19 -8.79
C GLU A 304 -22.12 -5.12 -8.00
N ASP A 305 -22.80 -6.03 -8.70
CA ASP A 305 -23.74 -7.00 -8.15
C ASP A 305 -23.08 -8.31 -7.67
N SER A 306 -21.75 -8.45 -7.79
CA SER A 306 -21.05 -9.67 -7.36
C SER A 306 -20.97 -9.79 -5.84
N PRO A 307 -21.06 -11.01 -5.26
CA PRO A 307 -20.82 -11.23 -3.83
C PRO A 307 -19.44 -10.74 -3.37
N GLN A 308 -18.42 -10.88 -4.22
CA GLN A 308 -17.04 -10.45 -3.98
C GLN A 308 -16.96 -8.94 -3.82
N ARG A 309 -17.64 -8.19 -4.70
CA ARG A 309 -17.73 -6.73 -4.60
C ARG A 309 -18.38 -6.30 -3.29
N ARG A 310 -19.52 -6.90 -2.92
CA ARG A 310 -20.18 -6.61 -1.64
C ARG A 310 -19.29 -6.89 -0.43
N TYR A 311 -18.50 -7.96 -0.47
CA TYR A 311 -17.52 -8.25 0.58
C TYR A 311 -16.46 -7.15 0.66
N VAL A 312 -15.88 -6.73 -0.48
CA VAL A 312 -14.89 -5.64 -0.51
C VAL A 312 -15.49 -4.31 -0.05
N ASP A 313 -16.74 -4.00 -0.40
CA ASP A 313 -17.43 -2.82 0.10
C ASP A 313 -17.59 -2.84 1.62
N ARG A 314 -17.95 -3.99 2.21
CA ARG A 314 -17.97 -4.19 3.66
C ARG A 314 -16.59 -3.99 4.29
N LEU A 315 -15.51 -4.42 3.62
CA LEU A 315 -14.14 -4.17 4.11
C LEU A 315 -13.78 -2.69 4.09
N ILE A 316 -14.16 -1.95 3.04
CA ILE A 316 -13.92 -0.50 2.95
C ILE A 316 -14.65 0.22 4.09
N GLU A 317 -15.93 -0.04 4.28
CA GLU A 317 -16.71 0.55 5.38
C GLU A 317 -16.11 0.19 6.74
N GLY A 318 -15.75 -1.10 6.92
CA GLY A 318 -15.19 -1.56 8.18
C GLY A 318 -13.84 -0.94 8.51
N LEU A 319 -13.04 -0.66 7.48
CA LEU A 319 -11.76 0.03 7.64
C LEU A 319 -11.96 1.51 7.96
N SER A 320 -12.96 2.17 7.37
CA SER A 320 -13.33 3.54 7.74
C SER A 320 -13.68 3.64 9.23
N ASN A 321 -14.50 2.71 9.73
CA ASN A 321 -14.85 2.66 11.14
C ASN A 321 -13.64 2.38 12.02
N GLN A 322 -12.77 1.44 11.64
CA GLN A 322 -11.55 1.14 12.39
C GLN A 322 -10.62 2.36 12.47
N PHE A 323 -10.40 3.06 11.35
CA PHE A 323 -9.57 4.26 11.33
C PHE A 323 -10.14 5.36 12.22
N ILE A 324 -11.42 5.69 12.08
CA ILE A 324 -12.07 6.76 12.85
C ILE A 324 -12.14 6.43 14.34
N GLU A 325 -12.48 5.19 14.71
CA GLU A 325 -12.72 4.84 16.12
C GLU A 325 -11.46 4.45 16.89
N LYS A 326 -10.44 3.92 16.21
CA LYS A 326 -9.24 3.38 16.87
C LYS A 326 -7.97 4.14 16.54
N VAL A 327 -7.83 4.67 15.33
CA VAL A 327 -6.60 5.36 14.94
C VAL A 327 -6.70 6.85 15.25
N VAL A 328 -7.80 7.51 14.88
CA VAL A 328 -8.02 8.94 15.14
C VAL A 328 -8.31 9.17 16.62
N VAL A 329 -7.56 10.09 17.23
CA VAL A 329 -7.76 10.52 18.62
C VAL A 329 -8.08 12.00 18.63
N TYR A 330 -9.35 12.30 18.89
CA TYR A 330 -9.81 13.68 19.00
C TYR A 330 -9.30 14.33 20.30
N PRO A 331 -8.88 15.60 20.23
CA PRO A 331 -8.42 16.33 21.40
C PRO A 331 -9.53 16.53 22.43
N LYS A 332 -9.18 16.53 23.72
CA LYS A 332 -10.13 16.89 24.80
C LYS A 332 -10.27 18.40 24.96
N ASN A 333 -9.21 19.16 24.67
CA ASN A 333 -9.21 20.62 24.73
C ASN A 333 -9.30 21.20 23.32
N LYS A 334 -10.02 22.32 23.16
CA LYS A 334 -10.25 22.97 21.86
C LYS A 334 -8.97 23.43 21.14
N ASN A 335 -7.87 23.61 21.88
CA ASN A 335 -6.59 24.10 21.33
C ASN A 335 -5.60 22.96 21.02
N ASP A 336 -5.92 21.70 21.34
CA ASP A 336 -5.04 20.57 21.06
C ASP A 336 -5.30 20.06 19.62
N LEU A 337 -4.27 19.51 18.99
CA LEU A 337 -4.36 18.92 17.65
C LEU A 337 -4.91 17.48 17.70
N ILE A 338 -5.60 17.04 16.64
CA ILE A 338 -5.90 15.61 16.44
C ILE A 338 -4.59 14.82 16.45
N GLN A 339 -4.61 13.69 17.16
CA GLN A 339 -3.51 12.73 17.23
C GLN A 339 -3.91 11.40 16.59
N PHE A 340 -2.91 10.56 16.31
CA PHE A 340 -3.12 9.27 15.64
C PHE A 340 -2.40 8.16 16.38
N ASN A 341 -3.13 7.13 16.80
CA ASN A 341 -2.53 5.96 17.45
C ASN A 341 -1.58 5.24 16.48
N ASN A 342 -0.47 4.73 17.00
CA ASN A 342 0.57 4.09 16.19
C ASN A 342 0.11 2.76 15.56
N PHE A 343 -0.89 2.07 16.12
CA PHE A 343 -1.37 0.76 15.68
C PHE A 343 -2.86 0.76 15.37
N MET A 344 -3.28 -0.09 14.42
CA MET A 344 -4.65 -0.11 13.93
C MET A 344 -5.67 -0.57 14.97
N ASP A 345 -5.27 -1.35 15.96
CA ASP A 345 -6.14 -1.80 17.06
C ASP A 345 -6.39 -0.72 18.14
N GLY A 346 -5.75 0.46 17.99
CA GLY A 346 -5.80 1.57 18.93
C GLY A 346 -4.71 1.52 20.01
N ASN A 347 -3.85 0.51 20.00
CA ASN A 347 -2.62 0.57 20.79
C ASN A 347 -1.76 1.74 20.29
N ASN A 348 -1.04 2.34 21.23
CA ASN A 348 -0.27 3.55 20.95
C ASN A 348 1.03 3.59 21.73
N GLY A 349 1.73 2.46 21.80
CA GLY A 349 3.04 2.43 22.44
C GLY A 349 4.20 2.64 21.47
N VAL A 350 5.39 2.36 21.98
CA VAL A 350 6.66 2.55 21.28
C VAL A 350 6.80 1.58 20.11
N PHE A 351 7.13 2.10 18.93
CA PHE A 351 7.33 1.32 17.70
C PHE A 351 8.72 1.55 17.12
N ARG A 352 9.35 0.50 16.58
CA ARG A 352 10.68 0.54 15.91
C ARG A 352 11.78 1.19 16.76
N TYR A 353 11.76 1.00 18.07
CA TYR A 353 12.85 1.43 18.94
C TYR A 353 14.13 0.63 18.67
N ARG A 354 15.27 1.31 18.59
CA ARG A 354 16.58 0.71 18.22
C ARG A 354 16.64 0.14 16.80
N PHE A 355 15.73 0.57 15.94
CA PHE A 355 15.75 0.20 14.54
C PHE A 355 17.05 0.70 13.87
N LYS A 356 17.77 -0.22 13.21
CA LYS A 356 19.09 0.02 12.60
C LYS A 356 20.14 0.59 13.57
N GLY A 357 20.07 0.19 14.85
CA GLY A 357 21.07 0.56 15.86
C GLY A 357 20.98 2.00 16.38
N LYS A 358 20.00 2.80 15.92
CA LYS A 358 19.79 4.17 16.40
C LYS A 358 18.96 4.15 17.69
N SER A 359 19.35 4.88 18.72
CA SER A 359 18.61 5.00 20.00
C SER A 359 17.25 5.73 19.90
N SER A 360 16.66 5.79 18.71
CA SER A 360 15.39 6.42 18.42
C SER A 360 14.32 5.39 18.04
N GLY A 361 13.07 5.84 17.99
CA GLY A 361 11.89 5.09 17.59
C GLY A 361 10.69 6.02 17.53
N TYR A 362 9.53 5.48 17.22
CA TYR A 362 8.27 6.21 17.33
C TYR A 362 7.75 6.06 18.76
N THR A 363 7.58 7.20 19.44
CA THR A 363 6.82 7.30 20.68
C THR A 363 5.31 7.36 20.36
N PRO A 364 4.42 7.28 21.36
CA PRO A 364 2.98 7.45 21.12
C PRO A 364 2.68 8.67 20.24
N TYR A 365 1.76 8.51 19.29
CA TYR A 365 1.30 9.54 18.34
C TYR A 365 2.31 10.05 17.29
N THR A 366 3.51 9.48 17.21
CA THR A 366 4.57 10.01 16.32
C THR A 366 4.74 9.26 15.01
N ASN A 367 4.13 8.08 14.84
CA ASN A 367 4.12 7.37 13.56
C ASN A 367 2.98 7.88 12.66
N CYS A 368 2.92 9.19 12.41
CA CYS A 368 1.76 9.86 11.80
C CYS A 368 2.00 10.39 10.37
N LEU A 369 3.19 10.18 9.79
CA LEU A 369 3.52 10.70 8.44
C LEU A 369 2.53 10.20 7.37
N HIS A 370 2.04 8.97 7.54
CA HIS A 370 1.10 8.33 6.63
C HIS A 370 -0.23 9.07 6.46
N ILE A 371 -0.61 9.90 7.44
CA ILE A 371 -1.81 10.74 7.33
C ILE A 371 -1.64 11.74 6.20
N TYR A 372 -0.47 12.35 6.06
CA TYR A 372 -0.23 13.43 5.10
C TYR A 372 -0.08 12.95 3.65
N TRP A 373 0.09 11.64 3.41
CA TRP A 373 0.00 11.06 2.07
C TRP A 373 -1.44 11.06 1.54
N GLY A 374 -2.45 11.17 2.40
CA GLY A 374 -3.85 11.27 2.00
C GLY A 374 -4.52 9.95 1.64
N TRP A 375 -3.83 8.81 1.74
CA TRP A 375 -4.35 7.51 1.28
C TRP A 375 -5.63 7.08 2.00
N TRP A 376 -5.84 7.50 3.26
CA TRP A 376 -7.09 7.23 4.00
C TRP A 376 -8.33 7.83 3.34
N LYS A 377 -8.20 8.92 2.59
CA LYS A 377 -9.33 9.52 1.87
C LYS A 377 -9.92 8.59 0.81
N LEU A 378 -9.16 7.61 0.33
CA LEU A 378 -9.63 6.63 -0.67
C LEU A 378 -10.77 5.76 -0.14
N LEU A 379 -11.01 5.75 1.16
CA LEU A 379 -12.17 5.10 1.76
C LEU A 379 -13.49 5.86 1.51
N ASN A 380 -13.42 7.09 0.97
CA ASN A 380 -14.57 7.93 0.59
C ASN A 380 -15.62 8.10 1.71
N ASP A 381 -15.15 8.33 2.94
CA ASP A 381 -15.97 8.50 4.14
C ASP A 381 -15.96 9.96 4.61
N GLU A 382 -17.14 10.54 4.82
CA GLU A 382 -17.30 11.94 5.25
C GLU A 382 -16.59 12.28 6.56
N ARG A 383 -16.50 11.32 7.49
CA ARG A 383 -15.82 11.54 8.77
C ARG A 383 -14.32 11.67 8.55
N ILE A 384 -13.77 10.92 7.59
CA ILE A 384 -12.35 11.01 7.22
C ILE A 384 -12.08 12.35 6.55
N TYR A 385 -12.93 12.78 5.62
CA TYR A 385 -12.79 14.11 5.01
C TYR A 385 -12.83 15.24 6.04
N LYS A 386 -13.67 15.13 7.08
CA LYS A 386 -13.68 16.08 8.22
C LYS A 386 -12.36 16.10 8.99
N VAL A 387 -11.78 14.94 9.29
CA VAL A 387 -10.46 14.84 9.93
C VAL A 387 -9.41 15.58 9.10
N TYR A 388 -9.39 15.36 7.78
CA TYR A 388 -8.47 16.06 6.90
C TYR A 388 -8.74 17.56 6.79
N GLY A 389 -10.00 17.99 6.77
CA GLY A 389 -10.37 19.40 6.85
C GLY A 389 -9.89 20.07 8.15
N GLU A 390 -9.92 19.37 9.28
CA GLU A 390 -9.35 19.87 10.55
C GLU A 390 -7.82 19.96 10.50
N ILE A 391 -7.14 18.98 9.91
CA ILE A 391 -5.68 19.02 9.72
C ILE A 391 -5.30 20.17 8.79
N SER A 392 -6.04 20.38 7.70
CA SER A 392 -5.88 21.47 6.74
C SER A 392 -5.92 22.84 7.43
N ASN A 393 -6.96 23.07 8.21
CA ASN A 393 -7.18 24.33 8.92
C ASN A 393 -6.09 24.64 9.95
N ASN A 394 -5.42 23.61 10.48
CA ASN A 394 -4.35 23.71 11.48
C ASN A 394 -2.99 23.24 10.92
N PHE A 395 -2.81 23.25 9.60
CA PHE A 395 -1.62 22.70 8.97
C PHE A 395 -0.30 23.36 9.43
N PRO A 396 -0.23 24.70 9.65
CA PRO A 396 0.96 25.34 10.20
C PRO A 396 1.43 24.71 11.52
N GLU A 397 0.52 24.39 12.42
CA GLU A 397 0.79 23.78 13.72
C GLU A 397 1.38 22.37 13.55
N TYR A 398 0.77 21.55 12.67
CA TYR A 398 1.28 20.22 12.32
C TYR A 398 2.68 20.26 11.70
N THR A 399 2.96 21.24 10.84
CA THR A 399 4.28 21.36 10.20
C THR A 399 5.39 21.76 11.17
N SER A 400 5.07 22.61 12.15
CA SER A 400 6.03 23.12 13.13
C SER A 400 6.49 22.06 14.12
N ILE A 401 5.63 21.10 14.46
CA ILE A 401 5.86 20.08 15.50
C ILE A 401 6.27 18.72 14.90
N GLN A 402 5.65 18.30 13.79
CA GLN A 402 5.77 16.93 13.29
C GLN A 402 6.48 16.85 11.93
N LEU A 403 6.12 17.65 10.93
CA LEU A 403 6.64 17.48 9.56
C LEU A 403 8.07 17.99 9.35
N LYS A 404 8.52 19.03 10.06
CA LYS A 404 9.93 19.50 9.98
C LYS A 404 10.96 18.42 10.31
N LYS A 405 10.57 17.41 11.10
CA LYS A 405 11.41 16.25 11.44
C LYS A 405 11.54 15.22 10.31
N PHE A 406 10.58 15.18 9.38
CA PHE A 406 10.44 14.10 8.40
C PHE A 406 10.42 14.55 6.93
N SER A 407 10.12 15.81 6.64
CA SER A 407 10.17 16.39 5.29
C SER A 407 10.92 17.72 5.30
N PRO A 408 12.23 17.73 5.02
CA PRO A 408 13.03 18.96 4.98
C PRO A 408 12.80 19.79 3.71
N ASN A 409 11.97 19.35 2.76
CA ASN A 409 11.74 20.04 1.48
C ASN A 409 10.51 20.98 1.56
N PRO A 410 10.68 22.30 1.46
CA PRO A 410 9.57 23.27 1.52
C PRO A 410 8.51 23.09 0.43
N ILE A 411 8.90 22.60 -0.75
CA ILE A 411 7.94 22.31 -1.84
C ILE A 411 6.99 21.19 -1.41
N MET A 412 7.50 20.19 -0.69
CA MET A 412 6.71 19.06 -0.22
C MET A 412 5.75 19.45 0.89
N LEU A 413 6.10 20.40 1.76
CA LEU A 413 5.16 20.89 2.77
C LEU A 413 3.90 21.48 2.12
N LYS A 414 4.06 22.16 0.97
CA LYS A 414 2.91 22.67 0.22
C LYS A 414 2.09 21.54 -0.40
N VAL A 415 2.75 20.57 -1.06
CA VAL A 415 2.07 19.38 -1.60
C VAL A 415 1.33 18.60 -0.51
N TYR A 416 1.92 18.44 0.68
CA TYR A 416 1.26 17.79 1.82
C TYR A 416 0.06 18.58 2.33
N LYS A 417 0.12 19.92 2.33
CA LYS A 417 -1.04 20.75 2.62
C LYS A 417 -2.14 20.48 1.59
N ASP A 418 -1.81 20.54 0.31
CA ASP A 418 -2.78 20.32 -0.76
C ASP A 418 -3.39 18.91 -0.66
N LEU A 419 -2.59 17.87 -0.40
CA LEU A 419 -3.04 16.50 -0.14
C LEU A 419 -3.99 16.37 1.04
N VAL A 420 -3.83 17.23 2.05
CA VAL A 420 -4.70 17.30 3.22
C VAL A 420 -5.96 18.14 2.93
N ASP A 421 -5.87 19.15 2.09
CA ASP A 421 -7.01 19.98 1.66
C ASP A 421 -7.92 19.21 0.69
N LEU A 422 -7.36 18.28 -0.10
CA LEU A 422 -7.97 17.47 -1.17
C LEU A 422 -9.20 16.63 -0.82
#